data_AF-A0A7C6Q0N7-F1
#
_entry.id   AF-A0A7C6Q0N7-F1
#
_cell.length_a   1.000
_cell.length_b   1.000
_cell.length_c   1.000
_cell.angle_alpha   90.00
_cell.angle_beta   90.00
_cell.angle_gamma   90.00
#
_symmetry.space_group_name_H-M   'P 1'
#
loop_
_entity.id
_entity.type
_entity.pdbx_description
1 polymer ?
#
loop_
_entity_poly.entity_id
_entity_poly.type
_entity_poly.pdbx_seq_one_letter_code
_entity_poly.pdbx_strand_id
1 'polypeptide(L)'
;VIGAIGNHEEEYGSAVSPVAAALIIADKSDVHRTRVRNTDFATFDIHDRVNYAVEHSFVRVNPENKTIDLELTINKEIVPVMDYFEIFLTRMIMCRKAAHFLNCKFGLIINGSQLL
;
A
#
# COMPACT_ATOMS: atom_id res chain seq x y z
N VAL A 1 -13.91 -2.96 -17.06
CA VAL A 1 -13.46 -4.00 -16.10
C VAL A 1 -12.18 -4.68 -16.58
N ILE A 2 -12.15 -5.31 -17.77
CA ILE A 2 -10.95 -6.01 -18.30
C ILE A 2 -9.69 -5.12 -18.32
N GLY A 3 -9.81 -3.86 -18.78
CA GLY A 3 -8.69 -2.91 -18.79
C GLY A 3 -8.17 -2.47 -17.41
N ALA A 4 -8.97 -2.60 -16.34
CA ALA A 4 -8.51 -2.33 -14.98
C ALA A 4 -7.67 -3.49 -14.42
N ILE A 5 -8.01 -4.72 -14.78
CA ILE A 5 -7.27 -5.94 -14.39
C ILE A 5 -5.95 -6.02 -15.14
N GLY A 6 -5.90 -5.67 -16.43
CA GLY A 6 -4.64 -5.75 -17.20
C GLY A 6 -3.57 -4.70 -16.83
N ASN A 7 -3.94 -3.62 -16.13
CA ASN A 7 -3.06 -2.48 -15.88
C ASN A 7 -2.67 -2.28 -14.40
N HIS A 8 -2.89 -3.27 -13.53
CA HIS A 8 -2.55 -3.19 -12.09
C HIS A 8 -1.18 -3.79 -11.72
N GLU A 9 -0.37 -4.17 -12.73
CA GLU A 9 0.99 -4.67 -12.52
C GLU A 9 1.99 -3.53 -12.25
N GLU A 10 2.96 -3.76 -11.37
CA GLU A 10 3.86 -2.72 -10.85
C GLU A 10 4.86 -2.17 -11.88
N GLU A 11 5.27 -2.96 -12.88
CA GLU A 11 6.33 -2.58 -13.82
C GLU A 11 5.79 -1.76 -15.01
N TYR A 12 4.60 -2.10 -15.51
CA TYR A 12 4.01 -1.48 -16.72
C TYR A 12 2.60 -0.91 -16.52
N GLY A 13 1.98 -1.14 -15.37
CA GLY A 13 0.60 -0.76 -15.10
C GLY A 13 0.42 0.75 -14.91
N SER A 14 -0.65 1.29 -15.48
CA SER A 14 -1.09 2.66 -15.28
C SER A 14 -2.60 2.75 -15.16
N ALA A 15 -3.10 3.67 -14.36
CA ALA A 15 -4.54 3.91 -14.30
C ALA A 15 -5.05 4.43 -15.65
N VAL A 16 -5.90 3.64 -16.32
CA VAL A 16 -6.55 4.01 -17.60
C VAL A 16 -8.00 4.50 -17.42
N SER A 17 -8.52 4.42 -16.20
CA SER A 17 -9.86 4.90 -15.84
C SER A 17 -9.93 5.17 -14.33
N PRO A 18 -10.90 5.96 -13.84
CA PRO A 18 -11.08 6.20 -12.41
C PRO A 18 -11.27 4.90 -11.61
N VAL A 19 -11.98 3.93 -12.17
CA VAL A 19 -12.17 2.60 -11.55
C VAL A 19 -10.85 1.83 -11.46
N ALA A 20 -10.01 1.90 -12.49
CA ALA A 20 -8.69 1.27 -12.47
C ALA A 20 -7.77 1.93 -11.44
N ALA A 21 -7.81 3.27 -11.31
CA ALA A 21 -7.06 3.99 -10.28
C ALA A 21 -7.47 3.56 -8.87
N ALA A 22 -8.79 3.50 -8.60
CA ALA A 22 -9.31 3.06 -7.31
C ALA A 22 -8.90 1.60 -7.01
N LEU A 23 -8.94 0.71 -8.02
CA LEU A 23 -8.52 -0.68 -7.88
C LEU A 23 -7.04 -0.81 -7.53
N ILE A 24 -6.16 -0.05 -8.21
CA ILE A 24 -4.73 -0.02 -7.91
C ILE A 24 -4.48 0.40 -6.47
N ILE A 25 -5.14 1.47 -6.01
CA ILE A 25 -4.98 1.95 -4.63
C ILE A 25 -5.45 0.87 -3.63
N ALA A 26 -6.60 0.25 -3.88
CA ALA A 26 -7.15 -0.78 -3.00
C ALA A 26 -6.25 -2.02 -2.91
N ASP A 27 -5.73 -2.52 -4.04
CA ASP A 27 -4.86 -3.70 -4.09
C ASP A 27 -3.46 -3.45 -3.51
N LYS A 28 -2.84 -2.32 -3.89
CA LYS A 28 -1.44 -2.04 -3.55
C LYS A 28 -1.24 -1.50 -2.15
N SER A 29 -2.29 -0.97 -1.53
CA SER A 29 -2.30 -0.55 -0.12
C SER A 29 -2.66 -1.69 0.84
N ASP A 30 -2.97 -2.88 0.32
CA ASP A 30 -3.37 -4.07 1.10
C ASP A 30 -2.18 -4.71 1.83
N VAL A 31 -1.71 -4.03 2.87
CA VAL A 31 -0.63 -4.48 3.75
C VAL A 31 -1.18 -4.59 5.16
N HIS A 32 -1.37 -5.81 5.66
CA HIS A 32 -1.94 -6.04 6.97
C HIS A 32 -1.65 -7.47 7.46
N ARG A 33 -1.54 -7.65 8.79
CA ARG A 33 -1.19 -8.95 9.39
C ARG A 33 -2.12 -10.10 9.03
N THR A 34 -3.41 -9.84 8.83
CA THR A 34 -4.39 -10.90 8.51
C THR A 34 -4.23 -11.44 7.09
N ARG A 35 -3.35 -10.86 6.26
CA ARG A 35 -2.94 -11.42 4.96
C ARG A 35 -1.98 -12.61 5.13
N VAL A 36 -1.25 -12.66 6.24
CA VAL A 36 -0.29 -13.72 6.54
C VAL A 36 -1.07 -14.96 6.96
N ARG A 37 -1.06 -15.97 6.09
CA ARG A 37 -1.71 -17.27 6.37
C ARG A 37 -0.78 -18.25 7.06
N ASN A 38 0.53 -18.04 6.91
CA ASN A 38 1.54 -18.82 7.59
C ASN A 38 1.45 -18.56 9.10
N THR A 39 1.29 -19.61 9.89
CA THR A 39 1.22 -19.52 11.35
C THR A 39 2.56 -19.76 12.01
N ASP A 40 3.55 -20.28 11.28
CA ASP A 40 4.88 -20.56 11.81
C ASP A 40 5.84 -19.40 11.51
N PHE A 41 6.02 -18.55 12.52
CA PHE A 41 6.89 -17.37 12.45
C PHE A 41 8.33 -17.69 12.01
N ALA A 42 8.84 -18.88 12.36
CA ALA A 42 10.21 -19.27 11.99
C ALA A 42 10.39 -19.46 10.48
N THR A 43 9.30 -19.65 9.75
CA THR A 43 9.29 -19.89 8.30
C THR A 43 8.87 -18.67 7.48
N PHE A 44 8.65 -17.51 8.13
CA PHE A 44 8.23 -16.31 7.42
C PHE A 44 9.29 -15.86 6.43
N ASP A 45 8.85 -15.51 5.22
CA ASP A 45 9.67 -14.74 4.30
C ASP A 45 9.64 -13.23 4.66
N ILE A 46 10.26 -12.39 3.85
CA ILE A 46 10.33 -10.96 4.11
C ILE A 46 8.94 -10.28 3.96
N HIS A 47 8.08 -10.77 3.07
CA HIS A 47 6.72 -10.25 2.90
C HIS A 47 5.84 -10.61 4.09
N ASP A 48 5.91 -11.86 4.55
CA ASP A 48 5.18 -12.33 5.72
C ASP A 48 5.58 -11.55 6.96
N ARG A 49 6.89 -11.34 7.19
CA ARG A 49 7.38 -10.54 8.32
C ARG A 49 6.86 -9.11 8.29
N VAL A 50 6.94 -8.44 7.15
CA VAL A 50 6.45 -7.05 7.03
C VAL A 50 4.94 -6.98 7.22
N ASN A 51 4.17 -7.83 6.54
CA ASN A 51 2.71 -7.86 6.71
C ASN A 51 2.32 -8.14 8.16
N TYR A 52 2.96 -9.12 8.81
CA TYR A 52 2.69 -9.47 10.20
C TYR A 52 2.99 -8.32 11.17
N ALA A 53 4.06 -7.57 10.91
CA ALA A 53 4.42 -6.40 11.70
C ALA A 53 3.44 -5.23 11.57
N VAL A 54 2.61 -5.19 10.51
CA VAL A 54 1.57 -4.16 10.36
C VAL A 54 0.38 -4.49 11.27
N GLU A 55 0.27 -3.75 12.36
CA GLU A 55 -0.79 -3.90 13.37
C GLU A 55 -2.09 -3.20 12.96
N HIS A 56 -1.96 -2.07 12.27
CA HIS A 56 -3.07 -1.29 11.75
C HIS A 56 -2.74 -0.82 10.34
N SER A 57 -3.74 -0.89 9.45
CA SER A 57 -3.63 -0.47 8.06
C SER A 57 -4.96 0.13 7.62
N PHE A 58 -4.94 1.36 7.14
CA PHE A 58 -6.13 2.07 6.73
C PHE A 58 -5.86 3.03 5.58
N VAL A 59 -6.74 3.03 4.57
CA VAL A 59 -6.71 4.01 3.48
C VAL A 59 -7.76 5.08 3.76
N ARG A 60 -7.33 6.29 4.07
CA ARG A 60 -8.20 7.45 4.31
C ARG A 60 -8.37 8.26 3.03
N VAL A 61 -9.61 8.53 2.65
CA VAL A 61 -9.93 9.43 1.53
C VAL A 61 -10.44 10.75 2.08
N ASN A 62 -9.78 11.85 1.73
CA ASN A 62 -10.20 13.20 2.07
C ASN A 62 -10.56 13.99 0.80
N PRO A 63 -11.86 14.18 0.50
CA PRO A 63 -12.28 14.88 -0.70
C PRO A 63 -12.01 16.39 -0.66
N GLU A 64 -12.04 17.00 0.53
CA GLU A 64 -11.81 18.45 0.69
C GLU A 64 -10.36 18.81 0.38
N ASN A 65 -9.42 18.04 0.94
CA ASN A 65 -7.99 18.24 0.74
C ASN A 65 -7.44 17.51 -0.50
N LYS A 66 -8.27 16.72 -1.18
CA LYS A 66 -7.90 15.85 -2.31
C LYS A 66 -6.73 14.93 -1.97
N THR A 67 -6.78 14.26 -0.82
CA THR A 67 -5.77 13.29 -0.40
C THR A 67 -6.33 11.88 -0.26
N ILE A 68 -5.47 10.90 -0.51
CA ILE A 68 -5.68 9.48 -0.26
C ILE A 68 -4.47 9.00 0.54
N ASP A 69 -4.64 8.80 1.83
CA ASP A 69 -3.53 8.55 2.76
C ASP A 69 -3.55 7.10 3.24
N LEU A 70 -2.45 6.37 3.04
CA LEU A 70 -2.24 5.05 3.64
C LEU A 70 -1.61 5.23 5.02
N GLU A 71 -2.38 4.90 6.06
CA GLU A 71 -2.00 4.97 7.47
C GLU A 71 -1.63 3.58 7.98
N LEU A 72 -0.37 3.38 8.34
CA LEU A 72 0.16 2.14 8.88
C LEU A 72 0.66 2.32 10.31
N THR A 73 0.40 1.32 11.15
CA THR A 73 1.12 1.12 12.41
C THR A 73 1.95 -0.14 12.30
N ILE A 74 3.28 0.02 12.33
CA ILE A 74 4.25 -1.06 12.21
C ILE A 74 4.93 -1.27 13.56
N ASN A 75 4.90 -2.51 14.04
CA ASN A 75 5.67 -2.94 15.20
C ASN A 75 7.16 -3.04 14.83
N LYS A 76 7.94 -2.06 15.29
CA LYS A 76 9.38 -1.93 15.02
C LYS A 76 10.25 -2.99 15.70
N GLU A 77 9.71 -3.74 16.66
CA GLU A 77 10.41 -4.85 17.30
C GLU A 77 10.43 -6.10 16.39
N ILE A 78 9.49 -6.19 15.44
CA ILE A 78 9.40 -7.31 14.49
C ILE A 78 10.24 -7.01 13.25
N VAL A 79 10.04 -5.84 12.62
CA VAL A 79 10.84 -5.37 11.48
C VAL A 79 11.04 -3.85 11.54
N PRO A 80 12.20 -3.33 11.11
CA PRO A 80 12.37 -1.90 10.91
C PRO A 80 11.51 -1.38 9.75
N VAL A 81 11.20 -0.09 9.77
CA VAL A 81 10.40 0.56 8.71
C VAL A 81 11.08 0.48 7.33
N MET A 82 12.40 0.34 7.28
CA MET A 82 13.13 0.20 6.01
C MET A 82 12.77 -1.09 5.26
N ASP A 83 12.49 -2.19 5.96
CA ASP A 83 12.09 -3.45 5.32
C ASP A 83 10.75 -3.31 4.60
N TYR A 84 9.84 -2.46 5.11
CA TYR A 84 8.62 -2.10 4.39
C TYR A 84 8.95 -1.44 3.05
N PHE A 85 9.88 -0.48 3.04
CA PHE A 85 10.26 0.21 1.80
C PHE A 85 10.97 -0.71 0.81
N GLU A 86 11.78 -1.66 1.27
CA GLU A 86 12.46 -2.61 0.39
C GLU A 86 11.48 -3.40 -0.49
N ILE A 87 10.31 -3.72 0.05
CA ILE A 87 9.32 -4.60 -0.60
C ILE A 87 8.16 -3.81 -1.23
N PHE A 88 7.69 -2.75 -0.57
CA PHE A 88 6.44 -2.07 -0.94
C PHE A 88 6.64 -0.73 -1.63
N LEU A 89 7.86 -0.21 -1.78
CA LEU A 89 8.07 1.12 -2.37
C LEU A 89 7.53 1.23 -3.80
N THR A 90 7.73 0.21 -4.64
CA THR A 90 7.21 0.17 -6.02
C THR A 90 5.68 0.28 -6.04
N ARG A 91 5.03 -0.41 -5.12
CA ARG A 91 3.57 -0.37 -4.91
C ARG A 91 3.10 1.02 -4.52
N MET A 92 3.79 1.69 -3.61
CA MET A 92 3.45 3.05 -3.18
C MET A 92 3.62 4.07 -4.30
N ILE A 93 4.65 3.91 -5.15
CA ILE A 93 4.82 4.72 -6.36
C ILE A 93 3.63 4.53 -7.30
N MET A 94 3.11 3.31 -7.41
CA MET A 94 1.92 3.00 -8.21
C MET A 94 0.66 3.66 -7.64
N CYS A 95 0.44 3.56 -6.32
CA CYS A 95 -0.64 4.26 -5.63
C CYS A 95 -0.59 5.77 -5.87
N ARG A 96 0.61 6.36 -5.82
CA ARG A 96 0.81 7.80 -6.12
C ARG A 96 0.41 8.17 -7.54
N LYS A 97 0.78 7.37 -8.54
CA LYS A 97 0.36 7.59 -9.93
C LYS A 97 -1.16 7.45 -10.09
N ALA A 98 -1.76 6.45 -9.44
CA ALA A 98 -3.21 6.23 -9.47
C ALA A 98 -3.99 7.36 -8.78
N ALA A 99 -3.54 7.84 -7.61
CA ALA A 99 -4.14 8.98 -6.94
C ALA A 99 -4.04 10.25 -7.80
N HIS A 100 -2.90 10.47 -8.45
CA HIS A 100 -2.72 11.59 -9.38
C HIS A 100 -3.71 11.53 -10.54
N PHE A 101 -3.98 10.35 -11.09
CA PHE A 101 -5.01 10.16 -12.13
C PHE A 101 -6.41 10.58 -11.63
N LEU A 102 -6.69 10.42 -10.34
CA LEU A 102 -7.93 10.85 -9.69
C LEU A 102 -7.91 12.34 -9.26
N ASN A 103 -6.91 13.12 -9.69
CA ASN A 103 -6.67 14.49 -9.22
C ASN A 103 -6.50 14.61 -7.70
N CYS A 104 -5.97 13.55 -7.07
CA CYS A 104 -5.66 13.48 -5.64
C CYS A 104 -4.15 13.31 -5.41
N LYS A 105 -3.70 13.59 -4.19
CA LYS A 105 -2.34 13.25 -3.72
C LYS A 105 -2.41 11.96 -2.91
N PHE A 106 -1.40 11.11 -3.07
CA PHE A 106 -1.23 9.94 -2.21
C PHE A 106 -0.24 10.27 -1.10
N GLY A 107 -0.61 10.00 0.15
CA GLY A 107 0.27 10.12 1.31
C GLY A 107 0.56 8.76 1.94
N LEU A 108 1.75 8.59 2.49
CA LEU A 108 2.11 7.42 3.30
C LEU A 108 2.46 7.88 4.71
N ILE A 109 1.71 7.41 5.69
CA ILE A 109 1.87 7.73 7.10
C ILE A 109 2.20 6.44 7.84
N ILE A 110 3.38 6.37 8.47
CA ILE A 110 3.79 5.20 9.27
C ILE A 110 4.10 5.66 10.69
N ASN A 111 3.42 5.08 11.66
CA ASN A 111 3.56 5.39 13.09
C ASN A 111 3.41 6.90 13.38
N GLY A 112 2.48 7.56 12.68
CA GLY A 112 2.21 9.00 12.82
C GLY A 112 3.15 9.93 12.06
N SER A 113 4.21 9.41 11.44
CA SER A 113 5.13 10.20 10.61
C SER A 113 4.73 10.14 9.16
N GLN A 114 4.62 11.31 8.51
CA GLN A 114 4.42 11.41 7.06
C GLN A 114 5.75 11.16 6.32
N LEU A 115 5.74 10.23 5.37
CA LEU A 115 6.93 9.78 4.63
C LEU A 115 6.85 10.07 3.12
N LEU A 116 5.65 10.17 2.56
CA LEU A 116 5.37 10.56 1.17
C LEU A 116 4.23 11.57 1.10
#